data_AF-A0A965ZCR7-F1
#
_entry.id   AF-A0A965ZCR7-F1
#
_cell.length_a   1.000
_cell.length_b   1.000
_cell.length_c   1.000
_cell.angle_alpha   90.00
_cell.angle_beta   90.00
_cell.angle_gamma   90.00
#
_symmetry.space_group_name_H-M   'P 1'
#
loop_
_entity.id
_entity.type
_entity.pdbx_description
1 polymer ?
#
loop_
_entity_poly.entity_id
_entity_poly.type
_entity_poly.pdbx_seq_one_letter_code
_entity_poly.pdbx_strand_id
1 'polypeptide(L)'
;MNRLKRIMYKSLEMKLSPREKQRLDRAMEKSPQLRRELFLAKEIRSAVQQPKNSFSPWFEAKVINKINNLGNPERVGLSPLLQTYRTATLIGLVAIAAVVVVALVLNGSLTLEATTGLETINAENLTAFLAFEY
;
A
#
# COMPACT_ATOMS: atom_id res chain seq x y z
N MET A 1 -17.89 33.82 -0.79
CA MET A 1 -17.70 33.71 0.68
C MET A 1 -17.52 35.08 1.31
N ASN A 2 -18.39 35.49 2.24
CA ASN A 2 -18.37 36.82 2.88
C ASN A 2 -17.02 37.10 3.57
N ARG A 3 -16.47 38.32 3.39
CA ARG A 3 -15.15 38.73 3.92
C ARG A 3 -15.03 38.51 5.44
N LEU A 4 -16.13 38.68 6.16
CA LEU A 4 -16.22 38.49 7.60
C LEU A 4 -16.13 37.02 8.02
N LYS A 5 -16.78 36.11 7.28
CA LYS A 5 -16.67 34.66 7.51
C LYS A 5 -15.23 34.18 7.30
N ARG A 6 -14.52 34.77 6.34
CA ARG A 6 -13.09 34.47 6.13
C ARG A 6 -12.24 34.85 7.34
N ILE A 7 -12.47 36.02 7.93
CA ILE A 7 -11.78 36.47 9.15
C ILE A 7 -12.13 35.54 10.33
N MET A 8 -13.40 35.13 10.44
CA MET A 8 -13.87 34.17 11.45
C MET A 8 -13.12 32.83 11.33
N TYR A 9 -13.07 32.20 10.15
CA TYR A 9 -12.34 30.95 9.96
C TYR A 9 -10.83 31.11 10.18
N LYS A 10 -10.24 32.21 9.70
CA LYS A 10 -8.82 32.54 9.96
C LYS A 10 -8.51 32.64 11.45
N SER A 11 -9.46 33.11 12.27
CA SER A 11 -9.31 33.21 13.73
C SER A 11 -9.22 31.85 14.44
N LEU A 12 -9.70 30.78 13.79
CA LEU A 12 -9.58 29.42 14.33
C LEU A 12 -8.17 28.89 14.05
N GLU A 13 -7.60 29.14 12.89
CA GLU A 13 -6.30 28.56 12.50
C GLU A 13 -5.11 29.37 13.03
N MET A 14 -5.23 30.70 13.06
CA MET A 14 -4.11 31.61 13.32
C MET A 14 -4.51 32.79 14.20
N LYS A 15 -3.51 33.44 14.84
CA LYS A 15 -3.74 34.69 15.56
C LYS A 15 -4.10 35.80 14.56
N LEU A 16 -5.25 36.44 14.76
CA LEU A 16 -5.67 37.60 13.95
C LEU A 16 -4.83 38.83 14.26
N SER A 17 -4.67 39.72 13.27
CA SER A 17 -4.14 41.05 13.52
C SER A 17 -5.10 41.88 14.40
N PRO A 18 -4.61 42.89 15.14
CA PRO A 18 -5.45 43.71 16.02
C PRO A 18 -6.66 44.34 15.30
N ARG A 19 -6.46 44.80 14.06
CA ARG A 19 -7.51 45.39 13.22
C ARG A 19 -8.57 44.36 12.78
N GLU A 20 -8.16 43.14 12.46
CA GLU A 20 -9.08 42.06 12.08
C GLU A 20 -9.88 41.57 13.29
N LYS A 21 -9.22 41.43 14.45
CA LYS A 21 -9.87 41.06 15.71
C LYS A 21 -10.97 42.04 16.09
N GLN A 22 -10.64 43.35 16.10
CA GLN A 22 -11.63 44.38 16.40
C GLN A 22 -12.81 44.39 15.41
N ARG A 23 -12.56 44.11 14.12
CA ARG A 23 -13.63 43.98 13.12
C ARG A 23 -14.50 42.76 13.38
N LEU A 24 -13.92 41.62 13.76
CA LEU A 24 -14.66 40.41 14.09
C LEU A 24 -15.49 40.61 15.36
N ASP A 25 -14.93 41.25 16.39
CA ASP A 25 -15.62 41.50 17.67
C ASP A 25 -16.87 42.37 17.48
N ARG A 26 -16.74 43.50 16.75
CA ARG A 26 -17.89 44.37 16.40
C ARG A 26 -18.95 43.63 15.57
N ALA A 27 -18.52 42.74 14.69
CA ALA A 27 -19.42 41.93 13.89
C ALA A 27 -20.16 40.87 14.71
N MET A 28 -19.46 40.27 15.69
CA MET A 28 -20.05 39.32 16.62
C MET A 28 -21.06 39.99 17.56
N GLU A 29 -20.85 41.25 17.96
CA GLU A 29 -21.83 42.03 18.71
C GLU A 29 -23.12 42.27 17.93
N LYS A 30 -23.01 42.56 16.63
CA LYS A 30 -24.15 42.85 15.77
C LYS A 30 -24.88 41.60 15.25
N SER A 31 -24.23 40.44 15.25
CA SER A 31 -24.77 39.21 14.68
C SER A 31 -24.70 38.03 15.65
N PRO A 32 -25.81 37.69 16.32
CA PRO A 32 -25.91 36.49 17.14
C PRO A 32 -25.68 35.19 16.34
N GLN A 33 -26.02 35.20 15.05
CA GLN A 33 -25.80 34.07 14.15
C GLN A 33 -24.30 33.79 13.96
N LEU A 34 -23.48 34.84 13.78
CA LEU A 34 -22.04 34.70 13.62
C LEU A 34 -21.36 34.15 14.89
N ARG A 35 -21.85 34.53 16.07
CA ARG A 35 -21.39 33.97 17.36
C ARG A 35 -21.70 32.47 17.45
N ARG A 36 -22.90 32.05 17.07
CA ARG A 36 -23.29 30.63 17.05
C ARG A 36 -22.43 29.84 16.06
N GLU A 37 -22.19 30.38 14.87
CA GLU A 37 -21.35 29.74 13.84
C GLU A 37 -19.90 29.55 14.33
N LEU A 38 -19.31 30.58 14.98
CA LEU A 38 -17.98 30.46 15.59
C LEU A 38 -17.96 29.41 16.72
N PHE A 39 -19.00 29.37 17.56
CA PHE A 39 -19.11 28.41 18.65
C PHE A 39 -19.16 26.97 18.13
N LEU A 40 -20.03 26.69 17.16
CA LEU A 40 -20.14 25.36 16.53
C LEU A 40 -18.81 24.95 15.87
N ALA A 41 -18.14 25.86 15.19
CA ALA A 41 -16.85 25.57 14.56
C ALA A 41 -15.76 25.23 15.60
N LYS A 42 -15.79 25.85 16.78
CA LYS A 42 -14.90 25.50 17.90
C LYS A 42 -15.22 24.13 18.48
N GLU A 43 -16.49 23.81 18.70
CA GLU A 43 -16.94 22.51 19.19
C GLU A 43 -16.50 21.37 18.27
N ILE A 44 -16.76 21.49 16.97
CA ILE A 44 -16.33 20.48 15.98
C ILE A 44 -14.82 20.31 16.01
N ARG A 45 -14.06 21.41 16.07
CA ARG A 45 -12.60 21.34 16.14
C ARG A 45 -12.12 20.62 17.39
N SER A 46 -12.67 20.94 18.55
CA SER A 46 -12.33 20.27 19.81
C SER A 46 -12.66 18.78 19.77
N ALA A 47 -13.78 18.41 19.15
CA ALA A 47 -14.16 17.00 18.96
C ALA A 47 -13.19 16.24 18.04
N VAL A 48 -12.70 16.88 16.97
CA VAL A 48 -11.73 16.28 16.03
C VAL A 48 -10.30 16.26 16.60
N GLN A 49 -9.94 17.25 17.42
CA GLN A 49 -8.62 17.33 18.04
C GLN A 49 -8.43 16.37 19.22
N GLN A 50 -9.43 15.57 19.58
CA GLN A 50 -9.24 14.52 20.57
C GLN A 50 -8.13 13.57 20.08
N PRO A 51 -7.05 13.40 20.86
CA PRO A 51 -5.90 12.58 20.46
C PRO A 51 -6.29 11.11 20.53
N LYS A 52 -6.96 10.60 19.50
CA LYS A 52 -7.27 9.18 19.34
C LYS A 52 -6.34 8.46 18.37
N ASN A 53 -5.38 9.16 17.78
CA ASN A 53 -4.40 8.55 16.89
C ASN A 53 -3.06 8.48 17.62
N SER A 54 -2.95 7.57 18.59
CA SER A 54 -1.63 7.04 18.92
C SER A 54 -1.12 6.34 17.66
N PHE A 55 0.09 6.69 17.23
CA PHE A 55 0.72 5.95 16.16
C PHE A 55 0.86 4.48 16.58
N SER A 56 0.80 3.55 15.62
CA SER A 56 1.04 2.13 15.91
C SER A 56 2.36 1.99 16.67
N PRO A 57 2.49 1.02 17.59
CA PRO A 57 3.79 0.71 18.19
C PRO A 57 4.88 0.62 17.12
N TRP A 58 6.07 1.16 17.42
CA TRP A 58 7.23 1.18 16.52
C TRP A 58 7.07 2.04 15.24
N PHE A 59 6.10 2.95 15.19
CA PHE A 59 5.92 3.84 14.04
C PHE A 59 7.18 4.64 13.69
N GLU A 60 7.87 5.18 14.69
CA GLU A 60 9.12 5.90 14.52
C GLU A 60 10.18 5.03 13.85
N ALA A 61 10.37 3.80 14.34
CA ALA A 61 11.32 2.86 13.75
C ALA A 61 10.96 2.51 12.29
N LYS A 62 9.67 2.37 11.95
CA LYS A 62 9.21 2.13 10.56
C LYS A 62 9.52 3.33 9.66
N VAL A 63 9.32 4.54 10.15
CA VAL A 63 9.59 5.79 9.40
C VAL A 63 11.08 5.94 9.14
N ILE A 64 11.91 5.78 10.18
CA ILE A 64 13.38 5.86 10.07
C ILE A 64 13.90 4.78 9.11
N ASN A 65 13.42 3.54 9.25
CA ASN A 65 13.80 2.46 8.34
C ASN A 65 13.41 2.78 6.88
N LYS A 66 12.22 3.34 6.65
CA LYS A 66 11.78 3.74 5.31
C LYS A 66 12.66 4.85 4.73
N ILE A 67 13.02 5.87 5.52
CA ILE A 67 13.91 6.95 5.10
C ILE A 67 15.30 6.40 4.75
N ASN A 68 15.86 5.53 5.59
CA ASN A 68 17.17 4.92 5.37
C ASN A 68 17.21 4.04 4.12
N ASN A 69 16.10 3.36 3.80
CA ASN A 69 16.00 2.52 2.60
C ASN A 69 15.74 3.33 1.32
N LEU A 70 15.15 4.52 1.41
CA LEU A 70 14.98 5.42 0.25
C LEU A 70 16.31 6.00 -0.24
N GLY A 71 17.33 6.11 0.63
CA GLY A 71 18.66 6.63 0.29
C GLY A 71 19.65 5.63 -0.29
N ASN A 72 19.30 4.33 -0.36
CA ASN A 72 20.21 3.28 -0.83
C ASN A 72 19.64 2.55 -2.05
N PRO A 73 19.87 3.05 -3.28
CA PRO A 73 19.46 2.35 -4.51
C PRO A 73 20.18 1.00 -4.71
N GLU A 74 21.30 0.76 -4.03
CA GLU A 74 22.06 -0.50 -4.15
C GLU A 74 21.52 -1.66 -3.31
N ARG A 75 20.57 -1.42 -2.39
CA ARG A 75 19.86 -2.49 -1.67
C ARG A 75 18.61 -3.00 -2.40
N VAL A 76 18.46 -2.65 -3.67
CA VAL A 76 17.45 -3.24 -4.57
C VAL A 76 17.98 -4.58 -5.11
N GLY A 77 18.30 -5.51 -4.21
CA GLY A 77 18.15 -6.94 -4.55
C GLY A 77 16.68 -7.26 -4.76
N LEU A 78 16.31 -8.47 -5.19
CA LEU A 78 14.93 -8.92 -5.51
C LEU A 78 13.85 -8.68 -4.40
N SER A 79 14.25 -8.18 -3.24
CA SER A 79 13.44 -7.83 -2.06
C SER A 79 12.19 -6.95 -2.32
N PRO A 80 12.23 -5.82 -3.07
CA PRO A 80 11.04 -4.98 -3.23
C PRO A 80 9.99 -5.63 -4.16
N LEU A 81 10.42 -6.46 -5.11
CA LEU A 81 9.51 -7.28 -5.94
C LEU A 81 8.87 -8.40 -5.10
N LEU A 82 9.66 -9.10 -4.29
CA LEU A 82 9.18 -10.15 -3.38
C LEU A 82 8.22 -9.61 -2.31
N GLN A 83 8.41 -8.37 -1.85
CA GLN A 83 7.57 -7.78 -0.81
C GLN A 83 6.24 -7.24 -1.37
N THR A 84 6.25 -6.70 -2.59
CA THR A 84 5.04 -6.18 -3.26
C THR A 84 4.14 -7.32 -3.76
N TYR A 85 4.72 -8.45 -4.17
CA TYR A 85 4.01 -9.60 -4.74
C TYR A 85 4.13 -10.87 -3.89
N ARG A 86 4.25 -10.72 -2.56
CA ARG A 86 4.51 -11.83 -1.62
C ARG A 86 3.57 -13.02 -1.79
N THR A 87 2.30 -12.78 -2.10
CA THR A 87 1.32 -13.84 -2.36
C THR A 87 1.55 -14.53 -3.69
N ALA A 88 1.81 -13.79 -4.77
CA ALA A 88 2.05 -14.35 -6.09
C ALA A 88 3.38 -15.13 -6.15
N THR A 89 4.42 -14.65 -5.47
CA THR A 89 5.73 -15.33 -5.40
C THR A 89 5.66 -16.60 -4.56
N LEU A 90 4.88 -16.60 -3.47
CA LEU A 90 4.64 -17.81 -2.67
C LEU A 90 3.87 -18.87 -3.46
N ILE A 91 2.83 -18.47 -4.20
CA ILE A 91 2.05 -19.39 -5.05
C ILE A 91 2.94 -19.97 -6.16
N GLY A 92 3.76 -19.15 -6.81
CA GLY A 92 4.70 -19.61 -7.83
C GLY A 92 5.73 -20.60 -7.29
N LEU A 93 6.27 -20.34 -6.10
CA LEU A 93 7.23 -21.23 -5.46
C LEU A 93 6.61 -22.57 -5.06
N VAL A 94 5.37 -22.57 -4.56
CA VAL A 94 4.62 -23.79 -4.25
C VAL A 94 4.31 -24.59 -5.52
N ALA A 95 3.94 -23.93 -6.62
CA ALA A 95 3.69 -24.61 -7.89
C ALA A 95 4.95 -25.28 -8.44
N ILE A 96 6.10 -24.59 -8.42
CA ILE A 96 7.39 -25.17 -8.84
C ILE A 96 7.77 -26.35 -7.94
N ALA A 97 7.63 -26.21 -6.62
CA ALA A 97 7.91 -27.30 -5.68
C ALA A 97 7.00 -28.51 -5.93
N ALA A 98 5.72 -28.30 -6.23
CA ALA A 98 4.79 -29.38 -6.56
C ALA A 98 5.20 -30.11 -7.84
N VAL A 99 5.59 -29.38 -8.89
CA VAL A 99 6.09 -29.98 -10.14
C VAL A 99 7.36 -30.82 -9.90
N VAL A 100 8.28 -30.32 -9.08
CA VAL A 100 9.51 -31.04 -8.71
C VAL A 100 9.19 -32.32 -7.95
N VAL A 101 8.26 -32.27 -6.99
CA VAL A 101 7.84 -33.46 -6.23
C VAL A 101 7.17 -34.48 -7.14
N VAL A 102 6.29 -34.05 -8.02
CA VAL A 102 5.61 -34.93 -8.98
C VAL A 102 6.62 -35.59 -9.92
N ALA A 103 7.59 -34.85 -10.45
CA ALA A 103 8.65 -35.39 -11.30
C ALA A 103 9.52 -36.41 -10.56
N LEU A 104 9.86 -36.15 -9.29
CA LEU A 104 10.64 -37.09 -8.47
C LEU A 104 9.88 -38.37 -8.13
N VAL A 105 8.58 -38.27 -7.83
CA VAL A 105 7.76 -39.45 -7.47
C VAL A 105 7.46 -40.31 -8.70
N LEU A 106 7.18 -39.70 -9.86
CA LEU A 106 6.80 -40.44 -11.06
C LEU A 106 8.01 -40.98 -11.83
N ASN A 107 9.07 -40.18 -11.96
CA ASN A 107 10.15 -40.48 -12.92
C ASN A 107 11.52 -40.74 -12.26
N GLY A 108 11.60 -40.62 -10.92
CA GLY A 108 12.82 -40.91 -10.15
C GLY A 108 14.05 -40.05 -10.49
N SER A 109 13.92 -39.08 -11.39
CA SER A 109 15.01 -38.27 -11.94
C SER A 109 14.55 -36.84 -12.24
N LEU A 110 15.48 -35.89 -12.09
CA LEU A 110 15.25 -34.46 -12.34
C LEU A 110 15.75 -34.06 -13.73
N THR A 111 15.43 -34.86 -14.75
CA THR A 111 15.79 -34.58 -16.14
C THR A 111 14.71 -33.72 -16.81
N LEU A 112 15.13 -32.80 -17.69
CA LEU A 112 14.24 -31.92 -18.47
C LEU A 112 13.18 -32.69 -19.28
N GLU A 113 13.50 -33.92 -19.66
CA GLU A 113 12.63 -34.85 -20.39
C GLU A 113 11.51 -35.42 -19.49
N ALA A 114 11.80 -35.63 -18.21
CA ALA A 114 10.86 -36.12 -17.20
C ALA A 114 9.85 -35.06 -16.76
N THR A 115 10.25 -33.78 -16.76
CA THR A 115 9.37 -32.66 -16.37
C THR A 115 8.44 -32.20 -17.50
N THR A 116 8.76 -32.56 -18.75
CA THR A 116 7.98 -32.19 -19.94
C THR A 116 7.13 -33.34 -20.49
N GLY A 117 7.26 -34.56 -19.96
CA GLY A 117 6.53 -35.75 -20.42
C GLY A 117 6.98 -36.27 -21.79
N LEU A 118 8.15 -35.82 -22.27
CA LEU A 118 8.71 -36.19 -23.57
C LEU A 118 9.23 -37.64 -23.62
N GLU A 119 9.30 -38.33 -22.48
CA GLU A 119 9.71 -39.75 -22.39
C GLU A 119 8.76 -40.71 -23.14
N THR A 120 7.52 -40.27 -23.42
CA THR A 120 6.54 -41.05 -24.20
C THR A 120 6.78 -41.03 -25.71
N ILE A 121 7.69 -40.19 -26.20
CA ILE A 121 8.22 -40.27 -27.57
C ILE A 121 9.44 -41.20 -27.56
N ASN A 122 9.27 -42.37 -26.95
CA ASN A 122 10.27 -43.42 -26.97
C ASN A 122 10.22 -44.12 -28.34
N ALA A 123 11.39 -44.54 -28.82
CA ALA A 123 11.67 -44.98 -30.19
C ALA A 123 10.75 -46.08 -30.75
N GLU A 124 9.94 -46.75 -29.92
CA GLU A 124 8.93 -47.73 -30.32
C GLU A 124 7.77 -47.15 -31.16
N ASN A 125 7.40 -45.88 -30.94
CA ASN A 125 6.37 -45.23 -31.79
C ASN A 125 6.94 -44.72 -33.13
N LEU A 126 8.25 -44.46 -33.19
CA LEU A 126 8.94 -44.09 -34.42
C LEU A 126 9.07 -45.28 -35.37
N THR A 127 9.35 -46.48 -34.85
CA THR A 127 9.37 -47.70 -35.67
C THR A 127 7.97 -48.10 -36.14
N ALA A 128 6.92 -47.91 -35.33
CA ALA A 128 5.54 -48.15 -35.77
C ALA A 128 5.08 -47.17 -36.86
N PHE A 129 5.51 -45.89 -36.80
CA PHE A 129 5.19 -44.90 -37.83
C PHE A 129 6.00 -45.11 -39.12
N LEU A 130 7.28 -45.50 -39.02
CA LEU A 130 8.14 -45.81 -40.17
C LEU A 130 7.82 -47.17 -40.82
N ALA A 131 7.22 -48.10 -40.08
CA ALA A 131 6.80 -49.41 -40.61
C ALA A 131 5.47 -49.37 -41.38
N PHE A 132 4.72 -48.27 -41.32
CA PHE A 132 3.44 -48.11 -42.05
C PHE A 132 3.61 -47.36 -43.38
N GLU A 133 4.84 -47.01 -43.75
CA GLU A 133 5.18 -46.42 -45.04
C GLU A 133 5.99 -47.40 -45.88
N TYR A 134 5.38 -48.54 -46.26
CA TYR A 134 5.57 -49.27 -47.51
C TYR A 134 4.52 -50.37 -47.69
#